data_AF-A0A6A4QQH5-F1
#
_entry.id   AF-A0A6A4QQH5-F1
#
_cell.length_a   1.000
_cell.length_b   1.000
_cell.length_c   1.000
_cell.angle_alpha   90.00
_cell.angle_beta   90.00
_cell.angle_gamma   90.00
#
_symmetry.space_group_name_H-M   'P 1'
#
loop_
_entity.id
_entity.type
_entity.pdbx_description
1 polymer ?
#
loop_
_entity_poly.entity_id
_entity_poly.type
_entity_poly.pdbx_seq_one_letter_code
_entity_poly.pdbx_strand_id
1 'polypeptide(L)'
;MHEQIVIPDFAQVYRFIGSVFDPYSTNHVQRLKQMDPINVEKVLLLMRNLSINLMSPEFEDHKRLLSSFGADSEKEKHGNLSRESLSRISESAILSA
;
A
#
# COMPACT_ATOMS: atom_id res chain seq x y z
N MET A 1 -32.56 -24.37 8.27
CA MET A 1 -31.20 -23.98 8.68
C MET A 1 -30.93 -22.64 8.04
N HIS A 2 -30.71 -21.59 8.83
CA HIS A 2 -30.36 -20.27 8.29
C HIS A 2 -28.85 -20.25 8.09
N GLU A 3 -28.40 -20.10 6.84
CA GLU A 3 -26.98 -19.85 6.57
C GLU A 3 -26.61 -18.51 7.17
N GLN A 4 -25.75 -18.52 8.18
CA GLN A 4 -25.20 -17.30 8.73
C GLN A 4 -24.22 -16.75 7.70
N ILE A 5 -24.59 -15.66 7.05
CA ILE A 5 -23.71 -14.95 6.11
C ILE A 5 -22.55 -14.40 6.93
N VAL A 6 -21.39 -15.06 6.85
CA VAL A 6 -20.15 -14.55 7.44
C VAL A 6 -19.59 -13.52 6.47
N ILE A 7 -19.57 -12.26 6.91
CA ILE A 7 -19.06 -11.14 6.11
C ILE A 7 -17.69 -10.74 6.67
N PRO A 8 -16.67 -10.57 5.81
CA PRO A 8 -15.37 -10.07 6.26
C PRO A 8 -15.47 -8.65 6.83
N ASP A 9 -14.66 -8.37 7.86
CA ASP A 9 -14.38 -7.01 8.29
C ASP A 9 -13.39 -6.37 7.30
N PHE A 10 -13.94 -5.78 6.23
CA PHE A 10 -13.15 -5.09 5.23
C PHE A 10 -12.33 -3.92 5.80
N ALA A 11 -12.78 -3.29 6.88
CA ALA A 11 -12.00 -2.23 7.50
C ALA A 11 -10.71 -2.81 8.11
N GLN A 12 -10.79 -3.96 8.78
CA GLN A 12 -9.58 -4.67 9.25
C GLN A 12 -8.71 -5.16 8.09
N VAL A 13 -9.32 -5.72 7.04
CA VAL A 13 -8.61 -6.21 5.84
C VAL A 13 -7.81 -5.08 5.17
N TYR A 14 -8.44 -3.94 4.87
CA TYR A 14 -7.77 -2.83 4.21
C TYR A 14 -6.73 -2.14 5.11
N ARG A 15 -6.99 -2.04 6.43
CA ARG A 15 -5.98 -1.56 7.38
C ARG A 15 -4.74 -2.47 7.39
N PHE A 16 -4.94 -3.79 7.34
CA PHE A 16 -3.82 -4.73 7.27
C PHE A 16 -3.01 -4.53 5.98
N ILE A 17 -3.68 -4.52 4.82
CA ILE A 17 -3.04 -4.33 3.50
C ILE A 17 -2.25 -3.02 3.46
N GLY A 18 -2.87 -1.91 3.89
CA GLY A 18 -2.19 -0.61 3.95
C GLY A 18 -0.93 -0.65 4.80
N SER A 19 -0.96 -1.34 5.95
CA SER A 19 0.21 -1.46 6.83
C SER A 19 1.37 -2.27 6.24
N VAL A 20 1.16 -3.07 5.19
CA VAL A 20 2.26 -3.78 4.50
C VAL A 20 3.20 -2.80 3.78
N PHE A 21 2.68 -1.64 3.40
CA PHE A 21 3.45 -0.58 2.73
C PHE A 21 4.00 0.48 3.69
N ASP A 22 3.74 0.35 5.00
CA ASP A 22 4.28 1.21 6.03
C ASP A 22 5.65 0.67 6.51
N PRO A 23 6.76 1.38 6.27
CA PRO A 23 8.10 0.93 6.65
C PRO A 23 8.30 0.83 8.17
N TYR A 24 7.45 1.47 8.97
CA TYR A 24 7.50 1.41 10.43
C TYR A 24 6.59 0.32 11.00
N SER A 25 5.70 -0.26 10.19
CA SER A 25 4.88 -1.37 10.61
C SER A 25 5.72 -2.65 10.72
N THR A 26 5.53 -3.40 11.80
CA THR A 26 6.24 -4.66 12.05
C THR A 26 5.25 -5.79 12.35
N ASN A 27 5.77 -7.01 12.49
CA ASN A 27 5.02 -8.20 12.93
C ASN A 27 3.82 -8.58 12.04
N HIS A 28 3.84 -8.26 10.74
CA HIS A 28 2.72 -8.54 9.83
C HIS A 28 2.29 -10.00 9.83
N VAL A 29 3.25 -10.95 9.85
CA VAL A 29 2.94 -12.39 9.87
C VAL A 29 2.19 -12.79 11.14
N GLN A 30 2.59 -12.27 12.29
CA GLN A 30 1.92 -12.56 13.57
C GLN A 30 0.52 -11.93 13.58
N ARG A 31 0.40 -10.68 13.14
CA ARG A 31 -0.89 -9.97 13.03
C ARG A 31 -1.85 -10.70 12.08
N LEU A 32 -1.36 -11.21 10.95
CA LEU A 32 -2.17 -11.98 9.99
C LEU A 32 -2.69 -13.28 10.62
N LYS A 33 -1.86 -13.99 11.39
CA LYS A 33 -2.26 -15.23 12.09
C LYS A 33 -3.33 -15.01 13.17
N GLN A 34 -3.48 -13.78 13.67
CA GLN A 34 -4.46 -13.42 14.69
C GLN A 34 -5.79 -12.91 14.11
N MET A 35 -5.87 -12.72 12.79
CA MET A 35 -7.11 -12.29 12.13
C MET A 35 -8.11 -13.43 12.03
N ASP A 36 -9.40 -13.07 11.94
CA ASP A 36 -10.45 -14.04 11.61
C ASP A 36 -10.10 -14.74 10.27
N PRO A 37 -10.25 -16.07 10.16
CA PRO A 37 -9.99 -16.81 8.93
C PRO A 37 -10.63 -16.20 7.68
N ILE A 38 -11.85 -15.66 7.78
CA ILE A 38 -12.50 -15.03 6.61
C ILE A 38 -11.75 -13.77 6.17
N ASN A 39 -11.21 -13.00 7.12
CA ASN A 39 -10.43 -11.81 6.81
C ASN A 39 -9.06 -12.18 6.22
N VAL A 40 -8.44 -13.27 6.69
CA VAL A 40 -7.18 -13.79 6.11
C VAL A 40 -7.37 -14.14 4.65
N GLU A 41 -8.43 -14.86 4.28
CA GLU A 41 -8.73 -15.19 2.88
C GLU A 41 -8.87 -13.92 2.02
N LYS A 42 -9.58 -12.90 2.54
CA LYS A 42 -9.72 -11.63 1.81
C LYS A 42 -8.42 -10.86 1.71
N VAL A 43 -7.58 -10.84 2.74
CA VAL A 43 -6.23 -10.24 2.66
C VAL A 43 -5.43 -10.92 1.55
N LEU A 44 -5.37 -12.25 1.53
CA LEU A 44 -4.58 -12.99 0.53
C LEU A 44 -5.11 -12.76 -0.89
N LEU A 45 -6.43 -12.78 -1.08
CA LEU A 45 -7.06 -12.51 -2.38
C LEU A 45 -6.75 -11.09 -2.87
N LEU A 46 -6.94 -10.09 -2.03
CA LEU A 46 -6.73 -8.70 -2.40
C LEU A 46 -5.25 -8.37 -2.61
N MET A 47 -4.34 -8.94 -1.81
CA MET A 47 -2.89 -8.80 -2.03
C MET A 47 -2.45 -9.42 -3.35
N ARG A 48 -3.03 -10.57 -3.75
CA ARG A 48 -2.80 -11.16 -5.07
C ARG A 48 -3.26 -10.23 -6.19
N ASN A 49 -4.48 -9.69 -6.08
CA ASN A 49 -5.00 -8.76 -7.08
C ASN A 49 -4.15 -7.48 -7.16
N LEU A 50 -3.71 -6.96 -6.02
CA LEU A 50 -2.84 -5.80 -5.96
C LEU A 50 -1.50 -6.07 -6.63
N SER A 51 -0.87 -7.23 -6.35
CA SER A 51 0.37 -7.63 -7.01
C SER A 51 0.24 -7.65 -8.53
N ILE A 52 -0.86 -8.24 -9.04
CA ILE A 52 -1.14 -8.28 -10.49
C ILE A 52 -1.31 -6.86 -11.06
N ASN A 53 -2.06 -5.98 -10.38
CA ASN A 53 -2.23 -4.60 -10.82
C ASN A 53 -0.88 -3.87 -10.88
N LEU A 54 -0.02 -4.04 -9.86
CA LEU A 54 1.28 -3.38 -9.79
C LEU A 54 2.33 -3.94 -10.78
N MET A 55 2.09 -5.12 -11.35
CA MET A 55 2.91 -5.65 -12.45
C MET A 55 2.63 -4.94 -13.78
N SER A 56 1.53 -4.20 -13.91
CA SER A 56 1.27 -3.39 -15.11
C SER A 56 2.34 -2.29 -15.27
N PRO A 57 2.81 -2.02 -16.51
CA PRO A 57 3.76 -0.93 -16.79
C PRO A 57 3.27 0.44 -16.32
N GLU A 58 1.96 0.63 -16.24
CA GLU A 58 1.31 1.86 -15.78
C GLU A 58 1.69 2.25 -14.34
N PHE A 59 2.13 1.29 -13.52
CA PHE A 59 2.50 1.52 -12.13
C PHE A 59 4.02 1.59 -11.90
N GLU A 60 4.86 1.64 -12.94
CA GLU A 60 6.32 1.72 -12.78
C GLU A 60 6.78 2.94 -11.97
N ASP A 61 6.25 4.13 -12.26
CA ASP A 61 6.61 5.35 -11.52
C ASP A 61 6.16 5.27 -10.06
N HIS A 62 5.00 4.67 -9.79
CA HIS A 62 4.53 4.43 -8.42
C HIS A 62 5.44 3.44 -7.68
N LYS A 63 5.90 2.37 -8.34
CA LYS A 63 6.86 1.41 -7.77
C LYS A 63 8.20 2.06 -7.45
N ARG A 64 8.70 2.93 -8.34
CA ARG A 64 9.94 3.70 -8.09
C ARG A 64 9.79 4.61 -6.86
N LEU A 65 8.67 5.33 -6.74
CA LEU A 65 8.39 6.18 -5.57
C LEU A 65 8.31 5.37 -4.27
N LEU A 66 7.62 4.22 -4.27
CA LEU A 66 7.56 3.36 -3.09
C LEU A 66 8.95 2.79 -2.71
N SER A 67 9.79 2.51 -3.71
CA SER A 67 11.15 1.99 -3.50
C SER A 67 12.11 3.05 -2.93
N SER A 68 11.91 4.33 -3.23
CA SER A 68 12.77 5.40 -2.70
C SER A 68 12.64 5.62 -1.19
N PHE A 69 11.50 5.27 -0.59
CA PHE A 69 11.31 5.37 0.87
C PHE A 69 12.24 4.46 1.68
N GLY A 70 12.79 3.39 1.08
CA GLY A 70 13.75 2.51 1.75
C GLY A 70 15.19 3.03 1.75
N ALA A 71 15.52 4.07 0.97
CA ALA A 71 16.89 4.54 0.78
C ALA A 71 17.28 5.70 1.71
N ASP A 72 16.31 6.44 2.27
CA ASP A 72 16.57 7.66 3.03
C ASP A 72 16.63 7.45 4.56
N SER A 73 16.31 6.25 5.06
CA SER A 73 16.29 5.98 6.51
C SER A 73 17.69 5.91 7.17
N GLU A 74 18.78 6.01 6.41
CA GLU A 74 20.15 6.01 6.95
C GLU A 74 20.80 7.41 6.97
N LYS A 75 20.08 8.49 6.64
CA LYS A 75 20.65 9.85 6.69
C LYS A 75 19.67 10.91 7.18
N GLU A 76 19.40 10.92 8.48
CA GLU A 76 19.13 12.19 9.17
C GLU A 76 20.41 13.04 9.19
N LYS A 77 20.64 13.83 8.13
CA LYS A 77 21.23 15.17 8.29
C LYS A 77 21.06 16.04 7.05
N HIS A 78 20.37 17.15 7.27
CA HIS A 78 20.38 18.41 6.52
C HIS A 78 19.92 18.41 5.06
N GLY A 79 18.75 19.03 4.86
CA GLY A 79 18.61 20.14 3.92
C GLY A 79 18.20 19.78 2.49
N ASN A 80 17.02 20.28 2.11
CA ASN A 80 16.57 20.55 0.75
C ASN A 80 15.97 19.35 -0.01
N LEU A 81 14.76 18.94 0.39
CA LEU A 81 13.84 18.27 -0.54
C LEU A 81 13.43 19.30 -1.61
N SER A 82 13.98 19.10 -2.80
CA SER A 82 13.80 19.98 -3.96
C SER A 82 12.32 20.22 -4.26
N ARG A 83 11.94 21.51 -4.30
CA ARG A 83 10.63 22.04 -4.73
C ARG A 83 10.23 21.64 -6.15
N GLU A 84 11.11 20.98 -6.90
CA GLU A 84 10.97 20.69 -8.33
C GLU A 84 10.05 19.49 -8.62
N SER A 85 9.94 18.51 -7.71
CA SER A 85 9.05 17.35 -7.92
C SER A 85 7.57 17.66 -7.70
N LEU A 86 7.25 18.67 -6.89
CA LEU A 86 5.87 19.07 -6.62
C LEU A 86 5.26 19.94 -7.73
N SER A 87 6.07 20.69 -8.50
CA SER A 87 5.55 21.52 -9.60
C SER A 87 5.08 20.68 -10.78
N ARG A 88 5.83 19.62 -11.14
CA ARG A 88 5.51 18.73 -12.27
C ARG A 88 4.19 17.98 -12.12
N ILE A 89 3.78 17.65 -10.90
CA ILE A 89 2.49 16.98 -10.64
C ILE A 89 1.33 17.98 -10.77
N SER A 90 1.52 19.24 -10.42
CA SER A 90 0.48 20.28 -10.54
C SER A 90 0.22 20.70 -11.98
N GLU A 91 1.24 20.66 -12.85
CA GLU A 91 1.11 21.09 -14.25
C GLU A 91 0.45 20.03 -15.14
N SER A 92 0.64 18.74 -14.87
CA SER A 92 0.04 17.66 -15.67
C SER A 92 -1.48 17.48 -15.43
N ALA A 93 -2.00 17.94 -14.29
CA ALA A 93 -3.41 17.86 -13.97
C ALA A 93 -4.27 18.96 -14.60
N ILE A 94 -3.68 20.10 -15.02
CA ILE A 94 -4.42 21.27 -15.52
C ILE A 94 -4.62 21.23 -17.05
N LEU A 95 -3.86 20.40 -17.78
CA LEU A 95 -3.88 20.38 -19.26
C LEU A 95 -4.78 19.32 -19.90
N SER A 96 -5.61 18.62 -19.13
CA SER A 96 -6.45 17.51 -19.63
C SER A 96 -7.96 17.77 -19.58
N ALA A 97 -8.41 19.03 -19.54
CA ALA A 97 -9.82 19.41 -19.59
C ALA A 97 -10.17 20.10 -20.92
#